data_AF-A0A6C0M422-F1
#
_entry.id   AF-A0A6C0M422-F1
#
_cell.length_a   1.000
_cell.length_b   1.000
_cell.length_c   1.000
_cell.angle_alpha   90.00
_cell.angle_beta   90.00
_cell.angle_gamma   90.00
#
_symmetry.space_group_name_H-M   'P 1'
#
loop_
_entity.id
_entity.type
_entity.pdbx_description
1 polymer ?
#
loop_
_entity_poly.entity_id
_entity_poly.type
_entity_poly.pdbx_seq_one_letter_code
_entity_poly.pdbx_strand_id
1 'polypeptide(L)' 'MDHNETQLEAYYAQLTPFEQRTCDIARDHLGSSFDLARSNGFLRWIGKNKK' A
#
# COMPACT_ATOMS: atom_id res chain seq x y z
N MET A 1 3.16 -11.49 -13.69
CA MET A 1 3.58 -10.35 -12.87
C MET A 1 2.41 -9.37 -12.91
N ASP A 2 1.52 -9.48 -11.94
CA ASP A 2 0.31 -8.65 -11.87
C ASP A 2 0.69 -7.17 -11.75
N HIS A 3 0.21 -6.33 -12.67
CA HIS A 3 0.48 -4.90 -12.69
C HIS A 3 0.18 -4.21 -11.35
N ASN A 4 -0.76 -4.78 -10.58
CA ASN A 4 -1.17 -4.28 -9.28
C ASN A 4 -0.09 -4.47 -8.20
N GLU A 5 0.69 -5.55 -8.27
CA GLU A 5 1.74 -5.87 -7.29
C GLU A 5 2.89 -4.86 -7.39
N THR A 6 3.31 -4.53 -8.61
CA THR A 6 4.34 -3.50 -8.86
C THR A 6 3.91 -2.11 -8.39
N GLN A 7 2.62 -1.77 -8.52
CA GLN A 7 2.09 -0.48 -8.04
C GLN A 7 2.03 -0.40 -6.52
N LEU A 8 1.73 -1.52 -5.85
CA LEU A 8 1.73 -1.59 -4.39
C LEU A 8 3.12 -1.43 -3.81
N GLU A 9 4.13 -2.06 -4.41
CA GLU A 9 5.53 -1.89 -4.01
C GLU A 9 5.99 -0.44 -4.20
N ALA A 10 5.68 0.16 -5.35
CA ALA A 10 5.99 1.57 -5.61
C ALA A 10 5.32 2.51 -4.60
N TYR A 11 4.04 2.26 -4.29
CA TYR A 11 3.31 3.02 -3.28
C TYR A 11 3.91 2.85 -1.88
N TYR A 12 4.28 1.63 -1.50
CA TYR A 12 4.90 1.37 -0.19
C TYR A 12 6.29 2.02 -0.09
N ALA A 13 7.08 2.00 -1.16
CA ALA A 13 8.43 2.56 -1.18
C ALA A 13 8.46 4.10 -1.00
N GLN A 14 7.43 4.82 -1.44
CA GLN A 14 7.33 6.27 -1.25
C GLN A 14 6.78 6.70 0.13
N LEU A 15 6.27 5.75 0.92
CA LEU A 15 5.76 6.05 2.26
C LEU A 15 6.91 6.50 3.16
N THR A 16 6.59 7.36 4.13
CA THR A 16 7.55 7.70 5.18
C THR A 16 7.88 6.48 6.04
N PRO A 17 9.04 6.46 6.75
CA PRO A 17 9.39 5.34 7.63
C PRO A 17 8.32 5.02 8.68
N PHE A 18 7.58 6.03 9.14
CA PHE A 18 6.49 5.86 10.09
C PHE A 18 5.27 5.16 9.46
N GLU A 19 4.90 5.55 8.24
CA GLU A 19 3.79 4.94 7.50
C GLU A 19 4.11 3.50 7.08
N GLN A 20 5.35 3.22 6.68
CA GLN A 20 5.83 1.85 6.40
C GLN A 20 5.68 0.96 7.63
N ARG A 21 6.21 1.42 8.78
CA ARG A 21 6.09 0.69 10.04
C ARG A 21 4.64 0.51 10.48
N THR A 22 3.77 1.48 10.24
CA THR A 22 2.32 1.35 10.50
C THR A 22 1.70 0.26 9.63
N CYS A 23 2.05 0.21 8.35
CA CYS A 23 1.60 -0.84 7.44
C CYS A 23 2.12 -2.22 7.88
N ASP A 24 3.35 -2.31 8.36
CA ASP A 24 3.92 -3.58 8.84
C ASP A 24 3.24 -4.07 10.11
N ILE A 25 2.97 -3.18 11.07
CA ILE A 25 2.20 -3.51 12.28
C ILE A 25 0.79 -3.96 11.91
N ALA A 26 0.12 -3.26 10.98
CA ALA A 26 -1.20 -3.64 10.53
C ALA A 26 -1.19 -4.99 9.79
N ARG A 27 -0.16 -5.26 8.98
CA ARG A 27 0.02 -6.54 8.28
C ARG A 27 0.25 -7.69 9.26
N ASP A 28 1.10 -7.48 10.27
CA ASP A 28 1.36 -8.44 11.34
C ASP A 28 0.08 -8.73 12.15
N HIS A 29 -0.67 -7.69 12.51
CA HIS A 29 -1.87 -7.82 13.34
C HIS A 29 -3.08 -8.42 12.59
N LEU A 30 -3.27 -8.06 11.31
CA LEU A 30 -4.45 -8.45 10.54
C LEU A 30 -4.20 -9.66 9.62
N GLY A 31 -2.93 -10.01 9.37
CA GLY A 31 -2.53 -11.13 8.51
C GLY A 31 -3.21 -11.08 7.14
N SER A 32 -3.94 -12.14 6.80
CA SER A 32 -4.68 -12.25 5.54
C SER A 32 -5.81 -11.22 5.36
N SER A 33 -6.24 -10.56 6.44
CA SER A 33 -7.23 -9.48 6.37
C SER A 33 -6.62 -8.15 5.98
N PHE A 34 -5.29 -8.01 6.06
CA PHE A 34 -4.60 -6.81 5.60
C PHE A 34 -4.57 -6.75 4.08
N ASP A 35 -5.10 -5.66 3.52
CA ASP A 35 -5.08 -5.43 2.09
C ASP A 35 -4.76 -3.97 1.78
N LEU A 36 -3.49 -3.72 1.45
CA LEU A 36 -3.00 -2.40 1.10
C LEU A 36 -3.64 -1.88 -0.20
N ALA A 37 -4.03 -2.76 -1.12
CA ALA A 37 -4.65 -2.40 -2.40
C ALA A 37 -6.06 -1.83 -2.22
N ARG A 38 -6.74 -2.20 -1.14
CA ARG A 38 -8.04 -1.64 -0.76
C ARG A 38 -7.92 -0.43 0.17
N SER A 39 -6.71 -0.02 0.56
CA SER A 39 -6.54 1.12 1.44
C SER A 39 -6.91 2.43 0.74
N ASN A 40 -7.56 3.34 1.48
CA ASN A 40 -7.91 4.67 0.98
C ASN A 40 -6.67 5.46 0.50
N GLY A 41 -5.52 5.24 1.15
CA GLY A 41 -4.25 5.85 0.79
C GLY A 41 -3.79 5.42 -0.61
N PHE A 42 -3.74 4.11 -0.86
CA PHE A 42 -3.36 3.56 -2.16
C PHE A 42 -4.32 3.96 -3.28
N LEU A 43 -5.64 3.85 -3.05
CA LEU A 43 -6.66 4.22 -4.04
C LEU A 43 -6.55 5.69 -4.46
N ARG A 44 -6.33 6.58 -3.50
CA ARG A 44 -6.09 8.01 -3.79
C ARG A 44 -4.79 8.24 -4.55
N TRP A 45 -3.75 7.49 -4.23
CA TRP A 45 -2.47 7.59 -4.92
C TRP A 45 -2.56 7.12 -6.37
N ILE A 46 -3.21 5.98 -6.63
CA ILE A 46 -3.46 5.49 -7.99
C ILE A 46 -4.27 6.50 -8.80
N GLY A 47 -5.29 7.13 -8.19
CA GLY A 47 -6.10 8.15 -8.86
C GLY A 47 -5.31 9.39 -9.28
N LYS A 48 -4.23 9.73 -8.55
CA LYS A 48 -3.32 10.82 -8.91
C LYS A 48 -2.32 10.44 -10.01
N ASN A 49 -1.88 9.18 -10.04
CA ASN A 49 -0.86 8.69 -10.98
C ASN A 49 -1.45 8.15 -12.30
N LYS A 50 -2.78 8.13 -12.44
CA LYS A 50 -3.48 7.79 -13.70
C LYS A 50 -3.68 8.98 -14.66
N LYS A 51 -3.03 10.12 -14.40
CA LYS A 51 -3.09 11.31 -15.26
C LYS A 51 -1.88 11.41 -16.17
#